data_AF-A0AAD1HAA0-F1
#
_entry.id   AF-A0AAD1HAA0-F1
#
_cell.length_a   1.000
_cell.length_b   1.000
_cell.length_c   1.000
_cell.angle_alpha   90.00
_cell.angle_beta   90.00
_cell.angle_gamma   90.00
#
_symmetry.space_group_name_H-M   'P 1'
#
loop_
_entity.id
_entity.type
_entity.pdbx_description
1 polymer ?
#
loop_
_entity_poly.entity_id
_entity_poly.type
_entity_poly.pdbx_seq_one_letter_code
_entity_poly.pdbx_strand_id
1 'polypeptide(L)' 'MTSPEARKTLTSQARPIDFSATKAAVWLTLTAFFALLVMYFIGMDQGATSVFGSNTVVHEFVHDARHLLGFPCH' A
#
# COMPACT_ATOMS: atom_id res chain seq x y z
N MET A 1 -62.24 7.26 -25.11
CA MET A 1 -61.17 7.82 -24.25
C MET A 1 -60.77 6.75 -23.24
N THR A 2 -59.60 6.15 -23.39
CA THR A 2 -58.75 5.60 -22.31
C THR A 2 -57.55 4.90 -22.97
N SER A 3 -56.43 5.63 -23.08
CA SER A 3 -55.17 5.11 -23.60
C SER A 3 -54.46 4.23 -22.56
N PRO A 4 -53.74 3.17 -22.95
CA PRO A 4 -52.96 2.31 -22.05
C PRO A 4 -51.55 2.87 -21.69
N GLU A 5 -51.32 4.17 -21.85
CA GLU A 5 -49.98 4.80 -21.83
C GLU A 5 -49.54 5.36 -20.45
N ALA A 6 -50.02 4.82 -19.33
CA ALA A 6 -49.71 5.40 -18.01
C ALA A 6 -49.25 4.40 -16.96
N ARG A 7 -48.56 3.33 -17.38
CA ARG A 7 -47.80 2.50 -16.44
C ARG A 7 -46.37 2.31 -16.94
N LYS A 8 -45.68 3.44 -17.14
CA LYS A 8 -44.22 3.46 -17.17
C LYS A 8 -43.76 3.12 -15.76
N THR A 9 -43.61 1.82 -15.51
CA THR A 9 -42.95 1.26 -14.33
C THR A 9 -41.67 2.04 -14.11
N LEU A 10 -41.66 2.88 -13.07
CA LEU A 10 -40.45 3.50 -12.54
C LEU A 10 -39.63 2.37 -11.91
N THR A 11 -39.02 1.54 -12.75
CA THR A 11 -37.89 0.72 -12.33
C THR A 11 -36.79 1.71 -11.98
N SER A 12 -36.71 2.05 -10.69
CA SER A 12 -35.54 2.67 -10.10
C SER A 12 -34.36 1.74 -10.37
N GLN A 13 -33.64 2.01 -11.45
CA GLN A 13 -32.41 1.32 -11.79
C GLN A 13 -31.38 1.72 -10.74
N ALA A 14 -31.11 0.80 -9.81
CA ALA A 14 -29.99 0.96 -8.88
C ALA A 14 -28.70 1.03 -9.72
N ARG A 15 -28.08 2.21 -9.77
CA ARG A 15 -26.78 2.37 -10.44
C ARG A 15 -25.77 1.44 -9.77
N PRO A 16 -25.04 0.59 -10.53
CA PRO A 16 -23.97 -0.20 -9.98
C PRO A 16 -22.93 0.72 -9.33
N ILE A 17 -22.53 0.41 -8.10
CA ILE A 17 -21.43 1.11 -7.44
C ILE A 17 -20.13 0.61 -8.07
N ASP A 18 -19.35 1.54 -8.63
CA ASP A 18 -18.03 1.24 -9.19
C ASP A 18 -16.96 1.27 -8.10
N PHE A 19 -16.39 0.11 -7.80
CA PHE A 19 -15.31 -0.06 -6.81
C PHE A 19 -13.91 0.07 -7.42
N SER A 20 -13.79 0.40 -8.71
CA SER A 20 -12.50 0.46 -9.40
C SER A 20 -11.55 1.48 -8.76
N ALA A 21 -12.05 2.69 -8.50
CA ALA A 21 -11.27 3.75 -7.86
C ALA A 21 -10.85 3.38 -6.42
N THR A 22 -11.77 2.82 -5.62
CA THR A 22 -11.46 2.36 -4.25
C THR A 22 -10.43 1.24 -4.26
N LYS A 23 -10.54 0.28 -5.18
CA LYS A 23 -9.57 -0.81 -5.35
C LYS A 23 -8.19 -0.24 -5.70
N ALA A 24 -8.13 0.69 -6.66
CA ALA A 24 -6.88 1.33 -7.05
C ALA A 24 -6.27 2.11 -5.87
N ALA A 25 -7.07 2.87 -5.13
CA ALA A 25 -6.62 3.60 -3.95
C ALA A 25 -6.02 2.66 -2.90
N VAL A 26 -6.70 1.55 -2.57
CA VAL A 26 -6.19 0.56 -1.60
C VAL A 26 -4.84 0.00 -2.06
N TRP A 27 -4.73 -0.42 -3.33
CA TRP A 27 -3.47 -0.95 -3.85
C TRP A 27 -2.33 0.07 -3.85
N LEU A 28 -2.60 1.31 -4.25
CA LEU A 28 -1.60 2.38 -4.23
C LEU A 28 -1.17 2.70 -2.80
N THR A 29 -2.11 2.83 -1.86
CA THR A 29 -1.81 3.12 -0.46
C THR A 29 -1.00 1.99 0.18
N LEU A 30 -1.39 0.73 -0.03
CA LEU A 30 -0.63 -0.41 0.49
C LEU A 30 0.79 -0.44 -0.08
N THR A 31 0.92 -0.28 -1.40
CA THR A 31 2.22 -0.28 -2.06
C THR A 31 3.11 0.84 -1.54
N ALA A 32 2.57 2.06 -1.43
CA ALA A 32 3.29 3.21 -0.89
C ALA A 32 3.71 2.99 0.56
N PHE A 33 2.82 2.45 1.39
CA PHE A 33 3.12 2.11 2.79
C PHE A 33 4.27 1.11 2.90
N PHE A 34 4.22 0.00 2.15
CA PHE A 34 5.30 -0.99 2.17
C PHE A 34 6.62 -0.44 1.60
N ALA A 35 6.56 0.40 0.57
CA ALA A 35 7.76 1.06 0.04
C ALA A 35 8.44 1.94 1.09
N LEU A 36 7.66 2.73 1.84
CA LEU A 36 8.17 3.54 2.95
C LEU A 36 8.75 2.68 4.07
N LEU A 37 8.08 1.58 4.41
CA LEU A 37 8.52 0.64 5.44
C LEU A 37 9.87 0.00 5.07
N VAL A 38 10.05 -0.41 3.81
CA VAL A 38 11.33 -0.93 3.29
C VAL A 38 12.42 0.16 3.35
N MET A 39 12.12 1.38 2.90
CA MET A 39 13.08 2.48 2.96
C MET A 39 13.49 2.84 4.40
N TYR A 40 12.55 2.77 5.35
CA TYR A 40 12.85 2.96 6.77
C TYR A 40 13.82 1.89 7.29
N PHE A 41 13.55 0.60 7.06
CA PHE A 41 14.42 -0.46 7.57
C PHE A 41 15.80 -0.48 6.93
N ILE A 42 15.91 -0.15 5.63
CA ILE A 42 17.20 -0.12 4.94
C ILE A 42 18.03 1.11 5.32
N GLY A 43 17.40 2.27 5.52
CA GLY A 43 18.12 3.55 5.63
C GLY A 43 18.08 4.22 7.01
N MET A 44 17.03 4.00 7.80
CA MET A 44 16.76 4.75 9.03
C MET A 44 16.86 3.92 10.31
N ASP A 45 16.95 2.59 10.25
CA ASP A 45 16.99 1.72 11.44
C ASP A 45 18.42 1.61 12.06
N GLN A 46 19.00 2.74 12.45
CA GLN A 46 20.40 2.84 12.91
C GLN A 46 20.60 2.74 14.45
N GLY A 47 19.64 2.19 15.19
CA GLY A 47 19.69 2.05 16.67
C GLY A 47 19.33 3.30 17.48
N ALA A 48 19.49 4.52 16.95
CA ALA A 48 18.97 5.75 17.57
C ALA A 48 17.50 6.02 17.20
N THR A 49 17.10 5.53 16.02
CA THR A 49 15.78 5.71 15.40
C THR A 49 15.08 4.37 15.19
N SER A 50 15.60 3.26 15.75
CA SER A 50 15.11 1.91 15.51
C SER A 50 13.84 1.58 16.30
N VAL A 51 12.90 0.90 15.66
CA VAL A 51 11.70 0.36 16.32
C VAL A 51 12.05 -0.76 17.30
N PHE A 52 13.18 -1.44 17.11
CA PHE A 52 13.60 -2.57 17.94
C PHE A 52 14.42 -2.15 19.18
N GLY A 53 14.60 -0.85 19.38
CA GLY A 53 15.27 -0.27 20.54
C GLY A 53 16.70 0.18 20.21
N SER A 54 17.61 0.10 21.17
CA SER A 54 19.01 0.53 20.98
C SER A 54 19.86 -0.49 20.22
N ASN A 55 19.26 -1.50 19.60
CA ASN A 55 19.94 -2.56 18.86
C ASN A 55 19.76 -2.35 17.35
N THR A 56 20.72 -2.85 16.58
CA THR A 56 20.86 -2.63 15.13
C THR A 56 20.75 -3.94 14.34
N VAL A 57 19.91 -4.87 14.80
CA VAL A 57 19.83 -6.22 14.22
C VAL A 57 19.49 -6.18 12.73
N VAL A 58 18.53 -5.34 12.33
CA VAL A 58 18.15 -5.19 10.91
C VAL A 58 19.27 -4.51 10.13
N HIS A 59 19.89 -3.47 10.69
CA HIS A 59 21.01 -2.79 10.07
C HIS A 59 22.18 -3.73 9.80
N GLU A 60 22.59 -4.54 10.78
CA GLU A 60 23.68 -5.51 10.65
C GLU A 60 23.34 -6.58 9.61
N PHE A 61 22.11 -7.11 9.63
CA PHE A 61 21.67 -8.07 8.60
C PHE A 61 21.74 -7.49 7.18
N VAL A 62 21.22 -6.28 6.97
CA VAL A 62 21.23 -5.61 5.66
C VAL A 62 22.66 -5.23 5.26
N HIS A 63 23.45 -4.78 6.23
CA HIS A 63 24.87 -4.48 6.04
C HIS A 63 25.60 -5.74 5.57
N ASP A 64 25.46 -6.87 6.26
CA ASP A 64 26.10 -8.14 5.90
C ASP A 64 25.65 -8.66 4.54
N ALA A 65 24.36 -8.54 4.21
CA ALA A 65 23.83 -8.91 2.90
C ALA A 65 24.51 -8.12 1.77
N ARG A 66 24.82 -6.83 1.97
CA ARG A 66 25.52 -6.03 0.96
C ARG A 66 26.98 -6.48 0.79
N HIS A 67 27.64 -6.87 1.88
CA HIS A 67 28.98 -7.45 1.82
C HIS A 67 28.97 -8.79 1.10
N LEU A 68 27.97 -9.63 1.36
CA LEU A 68 27.78 -10.91 0.66
C LEU A 68 27.60 -10.72 -0.85
N LEU A 69 26.90 -9.66 -1.26
CA LEU A 69 26.73 -9.28 -2.66
C LEU A 69 27.97 -8.59 -3.26
N GLY A 70 29.07 -8.48 -2.51
CA GLY A 70 30.35 -7.93 -2.98
C GLY A 70 30.43 -6.40 -2.99
N PHE A 71 29.45 -5.70 -2.39
CA PHE A 71 29.49 -4.25 -2.28
C PHE A 71 30.29 -3.84 -1.03
N PRO A 72 31.46 -3.18 -1.15
CA PRO A 72 32.30 -2.81 -0.01
C PRO A 72 31.71 -1.64 0.78
N CYS A 73 31.83 -1.66 2.11
CA CYS A 73 31.58 -0.50 2.97
C CYS A 73 32.88 0.19 3.39
N HIS A 74 32.93 1.50 3.16
CA HIS A 74 33.94 2.45 3.65
C HIS A 74 33.26 3.80 3.76
#